data_AF-A0A1W1YE02-F1
#
_entry.id   AF-A0A1W1YE02-F1
#
_cell.length_a   1.000
_cell.length_b   1.000
_cell.length_c   1.000
_cell.angle_alpha   90.00
_cell.angle_beta   90.00
_cell.angle_gamma   90.00
#
_symmetry.space_group_name_H-M   'P 1'
#
loop_
_entity.id
_entity.type
_entity.pdbx_description
1 polymer ?
#
loop_
_entity_poly.entity_id
_entity_poly.type
_entity_poly.pdbx_seq_one_letter_code
_entity_poly.pdbx_strand_id
1 'polypeptide(L)'
;MVYYMNMGTFEERSRRADKLIREWHRYPFITLNGWSEGWYGHNDKRASQSEASDTLCLVYSMVEVRMCAYQGRIAVIRNKALPRLIFVSEIPTYVDTEEPLFSSDGRYVFLGVFTKDFSGTLVIDVADNRYAAVRHPALSFCEVEEIDTETFRLMNRPGSNRVDIDRTIDMSSLKWFLIEKTKVDFITAFLDEGS
;
A
#
# COMPACT_ATOMS: atom_id res chain seq x y z
N MET A 1 13.61 1.53 -13.50
CA MET A 1 14.40 2.17 -12.40
C MET A 1 14.22 1.29 -11.18
N VAL A 2 15.32 0.73 -10.61
CA VAL A 2 15.22 -0.16 -9.45
C VAL A 2 15.29 0.69 -8.17
N TYR A 3 14.22 0.67 -7.37
CA TYR A 3 14.12 1.46 -6.14
C TYR A 3 14.79 0.73 -4.97
N TYR A 4 16.09 0.96 -4.75
CA TYR A 4 16.76 0.51 -3.54
C TYR A 4 16.57 1.54 -2.42
N MET A 5 15.83 1.18 -1.35
CA MET A 5 15.68 2.03 -0.18
C MET A 5 16.56 1.59 1.00
N ASN A 6 17.24 2.58 1.59
CA ASN A 6 18.10 2.46 2.75
C ASN A 6 17.24 2.20 4.00
N MET A 7 17.48 1.04 4.64
CA MET A 7 16.71 0.51 5.76
C MET A 7 16.97 1.31 7.03
N GLY A 8 16.19 2.38 7.23
CA GLY A 8 16.10 3.02 8.53
C GLY A 8 15.49 2.08 9.56
N THR A 9 15.81 2.27 10.84
CA THR A 9 15.14 1.57 11.93
C THR A 9 13.63 1.83 11.91
N PHE A 10 12.86 0.97 12.58
CA PHE A 10 11.41 1.15 12.74
C PHE A 10 11.02 2.57 13.17
N GLU A 11 11.75 3.12 14.14
CA GLU A 11 11.53 4.48 14.63
C GLU A 11 11.83 5.54 13.57
N GLU A 12 12.86 5.34 12.75
CA GLU A 12 13.22 6.27 11.68
C GLU A 12 12.15 6.29 10.59
N ARG A 13 11.60 5.14 10.22
CA ARG A 13 10.49 5.05 9.25
C ARG A 13 9.24 5.74 9.78
N SER A 14 8.87 5.45 11.03
CA SER A 14 7.73 6.09 11.69
C SER A 14 7.90 7.61 11.79
N ARG A 15 9.11 8.09 12.13
CA ARG A 15 9.43 9.53 12.14
C ARG A 15 9.35 10.17 10.75
N ARG A 16 9.81 9.49 9.69
CA ARG A 16 9.66 9.98 8.31
C ARG A 16 8.19 10.07 7.91
N ALA A 17 7.40 9.04 8.23
CA ALA A 17 5.97 9.05 7.99
C ALA A 17 5.29 10.19 8.75
N ASP A 18 5.58 10.38 10.03
CA ASP A 18 5.05 11.49 10.82
C ASP A 18 5.45 12.87 10.25
N LYS A 19 6.68 13.02 9.73
CA LYS A 19 7.10 14.24 9.05
C LYS A 19 6.28 14.48 7.78
N LEU A 20 6.13 13.47 6.92
CA LEU A 20 5.33 13.57 5.70
C LEU A 20 3.88 13.92 6.02
N ILE A 21 3.25 13.23 6.97
CA ILE A 21 1.89 13.53 7.41
C ILE A 21 1.82 14.98 7.94
N ARG A 22 2.85 15.48 8.65
CA ARG A 22 2.95 16.90 9.10
C ARG A 22 2.99 17.92 7.99
N GLU A 23 3.58 17.59 6.85
CA GLU A 23 3.55 18.48 5.70
C GLU A 23 2.16 18.54 5.05
N TRP A 24 1.35 17.50 5.23
CA TRP A 24 -0.05 17.45 4.81
C TRP A 24 -1.03 17.93 5.91
N HIS A 25 -0.60 18.02 7.17
CA HIS A 25 -1.38 18.38 8.38
C HIS A 25 -1.95 19.82 8.41
N ARG A 26 -1.77 20.65 7.37
CA ARG A 26 -2.61 21.86 7.24
C ARG A 26 -4.10 21.51 7.05
N TYR A 27 -4.40 20.26 6.69
CA TYR A 27 -5.74 19.74 6.59
C TYR A 27 -6.14 18.93 7.84
N PRO A 28 -7.35 19.12 8.40
CA PRO A 28 -7.81 18.37 9.55
C PRO A 28 -8.23 16.96 9.13
N PHE A 29 -7.31 15.98 9.14
CA PHE A 29 -7.58 14.61 8.68
C PHE A 29 -8.80 13.93 9.33
N ILE A 30 -9.18 14.33 10.56
CA ILE A 30 -10.42 13.89 11.22
C ILE A 30 -11.68 14.18 10.37
N THR A 31 -11.64 15.18 9.49
CA THR A 31 -12.78 15.53 8.62
C THR A 31 -12.87 14.65 7.39
N LEU A 32 -11.87 13.80 7.11
CA LEU A 32 -11.96 12.83 6.02
C LEU A 32 -12.94 11.73 6.43
N ASN A 33 -14.02 11.58 5.68
CA ASN A 33 -14.99 10.51 5.88
C ASN A 33 -14.30 9.14 5.80
N GLY A 34 -14.47 8.29 6.82
CA GLY A 34 -13.76 7.00 6.95
C GLY A 34 -12.45 7.07 7.74
N TRP A 35 -11.98 8.27 8.10
CA TRP A 35 -10.85 8.45 9.01
C TRP A 35 -11.28 8.25 10.47
N SER A 36 -10.53 7.48 11.27
CA SER A 36 -10.77 7.35 12.72
C SER A 36 -9.55 7.75 13.53
N GLU A 37 -9.73 8.66 14.50
CA GLU A 37 -8.64 9.24 15.31
C GLU A 37 -8.01 8.27 16.30
N GLY A 38 -8.74 7.23 16.74
CA GLY A 38 -8.36 6.37 17.86
C GLY A 38 -7.08 5.53 17.69
N TRP A 39 -6.30 5.76 16.63
CA TRP A 39 -5.31 4.82 16.13
C TRP A 39 -3.98 5.50 15.71
N TYR A 40 -3.85 6.83 15.90
CA TYR A 40 -2.61 7.59 15.66
C TYR A 40 -1.49 7.31 16.68
N GLY A 41 -1.77 6.57 17.75
CA GLY A 41 -0.85 6.23 18.83
C GLY A 41 0.00 4.98 18.60
N HIS A 42 -0.11 4.33 17.43
CA HIS A 42 0.65 3.13 17.13
C HIS A 42 1.97 3.45 16.43
N ASN A 43 3.02 2.70 16.81
CA ASN A 43 4.39 3.06 16.49
C ASN A 43 4.83 2.70 15.05
N ASP A 44 4.13 1.81 14.34
CA ASP A 44 4.45 1.47 12.93
C ASP A 44 3.60 2.32 11.98
N LYS A 45 4.23 3.33 11.38
CA LYS A 45 3.66 4.17 10.34
C LYS A 45 4.61 4.16 9.16
N ARG A 46 4.05 4.02 7.97
CA ARG A 46 4.80 4.06 6.71
C ARG A 46 4.06 4.96 5.75
N ALA A 47 4.75 5.87 5.11
CA ALA A 47 4.12 6.77 4.18
C ALA A 47 5.09 7.09 3.05
N SER A 48 4.54 7.20 1.85
CA SER A 48 5.25 7.66 0.67
C SER A 48 4.35 8.58 -0.12
N GLN A 49 4.94 9.55 -0.79
CA GLN A 49 4.21 10.48 -1.64
C GLN A 49 4.76 10.44 -3.06
N SER A 50 3.88 10.64 -4.02
CA SER A 50 4.24 10.96 -5.39
C SER A 50 3.98 12.44 -5.65
N GLU A 51 5.03 13.17 -6.01
CA GLU A 51 4.94 14.56 -6.48
C GLU A 51 4.24 14.63 -7.84
N ALA A 52 4.37 13.59 -8.68
CA ALA A 52 3.80 13.55 -10.03
C ALA A 52 2.27 13.56 -10.01
N SER A 53 1.67 12.84 -9.05
CA SER A 53 0.20 12.75 -8.92
C SER A 53 -0.37 13.53 -7.74
N ASP A 54 0.48 14.23 -6.98
CA ASP A 54 0.17 14.92 -5.72
C ASP A 54 -0.63 14.01 -4.77
N THR A 55 -0.07 12.83 -4.52
CA THR A 55 -0.72 11.74 -3.79
C THR A 55 0.15 11.26 -2.64
N LEU A 56 -0.46 11.08 -1.47
CA LEU A 56 0.14 10.44 -0.29
C LEU A 56 -0.53 9.08 -0.06
N CYS A 57 0.28 8.03 0.01
CA CYS A 57 -0.17 6.74 0.52
C CYS A 57 0.37 6.55 1.94
N LEU A 58 -0.51 6.14 2.85
CA LEU A 58 -0.22 5.99 4.27
C LEU A 58 -0.67 4.61 4.73
N VAL A 59 0.22 3.90 5.40
CA VAL A 59 -0.07 2.75 6.23
C VAL A 59 0.04 3.20 7.67
N TYR A 60 -1.08 3.24 8.39
CA TYR A 60 -1.16 3.79 9.75
C TYR A 60 -1.97 2.88 10.64
N SER A 61 -1.40 2.54 11.81
CA SER A 61 -1.95 1.61 12.79
C SER A 61 -1.89 0.16 12.36
N MET A 62 -0.76 -0.50 12.67
CA MET A 62 -0.68 -1.95 12.78
C MET A 62 -0.79 -2.36 14.24
N VAL A 63 -1.84 -3.11 14.58
CA VAL A 63 -2.09 -3.65 15.92
C VAL A 63 -2.07 -5.17 15.85
N GLU A 64 -1.30 -5.82 16.72
CA GLU A 64 -1.47 -7.25 16.94
C GLU A 64 -2.76 -7.47 17.74
N VAL A 65 -3.77 -8.06 17.09
CA VAL A 65 -5.10 -8.28 17.68
C VAL A 65 -5.16 -9.64 18.37
N ARG A 66 -4.45 -10.65 17.85
CA ARG A 66 -4.26 -12.01 18.42
C ARG A 66 -2.91 -12.56 17.96
N MET A 67 -2.31 -13.53 18.65
CA MET A 67 -1.02 -14.16 18.30
C MET A 67 -0.80 -14.28 16.77
N CYS A 68 0.02 -13.39 16.20
CA CYS A 68 0.35 -13.27 14.76
C CYS A 68 -0.75 -12.78 13.79
N ALA A 69 -1.85 -12.22 14.28
CA ALA A 69 -2.92 -11.57 13.49
C ALA A 69 -2.86 -10.06 13.69
N TYR A 70 -2.51 -9.35 12.61
CA TYR A 70 -2.29 -7.90 12.62
C TYR A 70 -3.41 -7.23 11.85
N GLN A 71 -3.92 -6.12 12.38
CA GLN A 71 -4.82 -5.24 11.66
C GLN A 71 -4.08 -3.95 11.36
N GLY A 72 -3.91 -3.67 10.07
CA GLY A 72 -3.38 -2.43 9.53
C GLY A 72 -4.50 -1.52 9.02
N ARG A 73 -4.21 -0.24 8.78
CA ARG A 73 -5.01 0.57 7.84
C ARG A 73 -4.16 1.16 6.75
N ILE A 74 -4.77 1.30 5.59
CA ILE A 74 -4.22 2.01 4.44
C ILE A 74 -5.14 3.19 4.15
N ALA A 75 -4.55 4.35 3.88
CA ALA A 75 -5.23 5.50 3.31
C ALA A 75 -4.42 6.00 2.11
N VAL A 76 -5.11 6.35 1.02
CA VAL A 76 -4.53 7.11 -0.08
C VAL A 76 -5.25 8.44 -0.18
N ILE A 77 -4.49 9.52 -0.14
CA ILE A 77 -4.95 10.90 -0.08
C ILE A 77 -4.39 11.63 -1.29
N ARG A 78 -5.24 12.34 -2.03
CA ARG A 78 -4.82 13.18 -3.17
C ARG A 78 -5.00 14.65 -2.88
N ASN A 79 -4.25 15.47 -3.62
CA ASN A 79 -4.29 16.93 -3.63
C ASN A 79 -3.82 17.53 -2.30
N LYS A 80 -2.53 17.83 -2.16
CA LYS A 80 -1.95 18.39 -0.93
C LYS A 80 -2.54 19.76 -0.56
N ALA A 81 -3.01 20.53 -1.54
CA ALA A 81 -3.65 21.83 -1.30
C ALA A 81 -5.08 21.70 -0.75
N LEU A 82 -5.84 20.69 -1.21
CA LEU A 82 -7.16 20.34 -0.70
C LEU A 82 -7.30 18.81 -0.56
N PRO A 83 -6.75 18.23 0.52
CA PRO A 83 -6.70 16.78 0.71
C PRO A 83 -8.05 16.10 0.60
N ARG A 84 -8.09 15.01 -0.16
CA ARG A 84 -9.26 14.12 -0.30
C ARG A 84 -8.83 12.68 -0.17
N LEU A 85 -9.57 11.91 0.62
CA LEU A 85 -9.41 10.48 0.73
C LEU A 85 -9.96 9.81 -0.53
N ILE A 86 -9.09 9.16 -1.30
CA ILE A 86 -9.50 8.38 -2.47
C ILE A 86 -9.63 6.90 -2.16
N PHE A 87 -8.91 6.44 -1.13
CA PHE A 87 -8.94 5.07 -0.68
C PHE A 87 -8.75 5.04 0.83
N VAL A 88 -9.57 4.26 1.53
CA VAL A 88 -9.31 3.90 2.91
C VAL A 88 -9.83 2.51 3.15
N SER A 89 -9.03 1.68 3.80
CA SER A 89 -9.50 0.38 4.21
C SER A 89 -8.69 -0.20 5.37
N GLU A 90 -9.35 -1.10 6.10
CA GLU A 90 -8.75 -1.94 7.12
C GLU A 90 -8.20 -3.19 6.45
N ILE A 91 -6.92 -3.46 6.65
CA ILE A 91 -6.27 -4.66 6.16
C ILE A 91 -6.14 -5.65 7.32
N PRO A 92 -6.68 -6.88 7.22
CA PRO A 92 -6.54 -7.92 8.24
C PRO A 92 -5.14 -8.57 8.24
N THR A 93 -4.12 -7.81 7.81
CA THR A 93 -2.88 -8.32 7.26
C THR A 93 -1.69 -7.52 7.76
N TYR A 94 -0.51 -8.13 7.77
CA TYR A 94 0.73 -7.37 7.81
C TYR A 94 1.01 -6.75 6.44
N VAL A 95 1.47 -5.50 6.44
CA VAL A 95 2.04 -4.87 5.24
C VAL A 95 3.52 -5.16 5.23
N ASP A 96 4.00 -5.86 4.19
CA ASP A 96 5.41 -6.22 4.05
C ASP A 96 6.22 -5.13 3.37
N THR A 97 5.58 -4.24 2.61
CA THR A 97 6.28 -3.13 1.97
C THR A 97 6.83 -2.20 3.05
N GLU A 98 8.15 -1.99 3.04
CA GLU A 98 8.82 -1.02 3.91
C GLU A 98 8.17 0.36 3.79
N GLU A 99 7.75 0.70 2.57
CA GLU A 99 7.08 1.93 2.19
C GLU A 99 6.18 1.65 0.97
N PRO A 100 5.02 2.34 0.82
CA PRO A 100 4.24 2.29 -0.42
C PRO A 100 5.07 2.70 -1.64
N LEU A 101 4.98 1.94 -2.73
CA LEU A 101 5.68 2.25 -3.97
C LEU A 101 4.73 2.91 -4.97
N PHE A 102 5.22 3.89 -5.71
CA PHE A 102 4.47 4.55 -6.78
C PHE A 102 5.09 4.22 -8.15
N SER A 103 4.26 4.12 -9.18
CA SER A 103 4.74 4.25 -10.56
C SER A 103 5.37 5.62 -10.78
N SER A 104 6.21 5.73 -11.82
CA SER A 104 6.96 6.94 -12.16
C SER A 104 6.05 8.15 -12.42
N ASP A 105 4.88 7.92 -13.00
CA ASP A 105 3.82 8.92 -13.23
C ASP A 105 2.91 9.15 -12.01
N GLY A 106 3.07 8.36 -10.95
CA GLY A 106 2.27 8.41 -9.73
C GLY A 106 0.84 7.88 -9.86
N ARG A 107 0.46 7.25 -10.97
CA ARG A 107 -0.88 6.68 -11.17
C ARG A 107 -1.14 5.45 -10.32
N TYR A 108 -0.16 4.56 -10.21
CA TYR A 108 -0.31 3.30 -9.49
C TYR A 108 0.41 3.35 -8.15
N VAL A 109 -0.24 2.79 -7.13
CA VAL A 109 0.38 2.51 -5.82
C VAL A 109 0.47 1.01 -5.64
N PHE A 110 1.64 0.52 -5.26
CA PHE A 110 1.91 -0.88 -4.98
C PHE A 110 2.17 -1.09 -3.49
N LEU A 111 1.48 -2.07 -2.91
CA LEU A 111 1.59 -2.43 -1.50
C LEU A 111 1.67 -3.95 -1.35
N GLY A 112 2.76 -4.42 -0.75
CA GLY A 112 2.95 -5.83 -0.42
C GLY A 112 2.13 -6.18 0.82
N VAL A 113 1.25 -7.16 0.70
CA VAL A 113 0.33 -7.59 1.76
C VAL A 113 0.45 -9.08 2.00
N PHE A 114 0.48 -9.50 3.27
CA PHE A 114 0.50 -10.92 3.62
C PHE A 114 -0.27 -11.24 4.90
N THR A 115 -1.11 -12.27 4.83
CA THR A 115 -1.78 -12.93 5.94
C THR A 115 -1.17 -14.31 6.14
N LYS A 116 -1.66 -15.05 7.14
CA LYS A 116 -1.33 -16.47 7.30
C LYS A 116 -1.67 -17.32 6.05
N ASP A 117 -2.75 -16.96 5.37
CA ASP A 117 -3.35 -17.78 4.31
C ASP A 117 -3.09 -17.21 2.90
N PHE A 118 -2.43 -16.05 2.83
CA PHE A 118 -2.31 -15.29 1.59
C PHE A 118 -1.09 -14.38 1.56
N SER A 119 -0.49 -14.19 0.39
CA SER A 119 0.59 -13.23 0.12
C SER A 119 0.40 -12.63 -1.26
N GLY A 120 0.56 -11.32 -1.40
CA GLY A 120 0.30 -10.63 -2.67
C GLY A 120 0.75 -9.19 -2.72
N THR A 121 0.50 -8.59 -3.87
CA THR A 121 0.64 -7.14 -4.09
C THR A 121 -0.74 -6.55 -4.35
N LEU A 122 -1.14 -5.58 -3.53
CA LEU A 122 -2.26 -4.70 -3.83
C LEU A 122 -1.77 -3.61 -4.78
N VAL A 123 -2.52 -3.40 -5.86
CA VAL A 123 -2.32 -2.33 -6.82
C VAL A 123 -3.50 -1.38 -6.75
N ILE A 124 -3.25 -0.08 -6.53
CA ILE A 124 -4.28 0.95 -6.47
C ILE A 124 -4.06 1.90 -7.65
N ASP A 125 -5.05 2.04 -8.52
CA ASP A 125 -5.09 3.04 -9.58
C ASP A 125 -5.79 4.29 -9.05
N VAL A 126 -4.99 5.33 -8.79
CA VAL A 126 -5.45 6.57 -8.14
C VAL A 126 -6.16 7.51 -9.13
N ALA A 127 -6.01 7.27 -10.43
CA ALA A 127 -6.69 8.04 -11.47
C ALA A 127 -8.14 7.54 -11.63
N ASP A 128 -8.30 6.22 -11.72
CA ASP A 128 -9.59 5.58 -11.99
C ASP A 128 -10.35 5.14 -10.73
N ASN A 129 -9.78 5.38 -9.54
CA ASN A 129 -10.35 4.97 -8.24
C ASN A 129 -10.75 3.49 -8.21
N ARG A 130 -9.80 2.63 -8.60
CA ARG A 130 -9.96 1.18 -8.63
C ARG A 130 -8.74 0.51 -8.02
N TYR A 131 -8.89 -0.74 -7.64
CA TYR A 131 -7.81 -1.53 -7.08
C TYR A 131 -7.85 -2.95 -7.65
N ALA A 132 -6.68 -3.58 -7.66
CA ALA A 132 -6.49 -4.97 -8.04
C ALA A 132 -5.52 -5.62 -7.05
N ALA A 133 -5.48 -6.94 -7.07
CA ALA A 133 -4.75 -7.76 -6.15
C ALA A 133 -4.00 -8.79 -6.97
N VAL A 134 -2.70 -8.97 -6.75
CA VAL A 134 -1.88 -9.98 -7.44
C VAL A 134 -1.42 -10.99 -6.42
N ARG A 135 -1.81 -12.26 -6.57
CA ARG A 135 -1.40 -13.34 -5.64
C ARG A 135 0.03 -13.84 -5.90
N HIS A 136 0.74 -14.13 -4.81
CA HIS A 136 2.07 -14.75 -4.77
C HIS A 136 2.04 -16.08 -4.02
N PRO A 137 2.83 -17.08 -4.44
CA PRO A 137 2.82 -18.43 -3.87
C PRO A 137 3.46 -18.55 -2.47
N ALA A 138 4.06 -17.50 -1.93
CA ALA A 138 4.65 -17.50 -0.58
C ALA A 138 4.69 -16.10 0.03
N LEU A 139 4.78 -16.06 1.37
CA LEU A 139 5.07 -14.85 2.14
C LEU A 139 6.35 -14.20 1.60
N SER A 140 6.31 -13.27 0.66
CA SER A 140 7.55 -12.75 0.08
C SER A 140 7.48 -11.24 -0.01
N PHE A 141 8.58 -10.61 0.35
CA PHE A 141 8.78 -9.19 0.15
C PHE A 141 8.87 -8.93 -1.36
N CYS A 142 7.89 -8.20 -1.89
CA CYS A 142 7.83 -7.87 -3.29
C CYS A 142 8.47 -6.49 -3.54
N GLU A 143 9.49 -6.46 -4.37
CA GLU A 143 9.93 -5.25 -5.07
C GLU A 143 9.12 -5.10 -6.36
N VAL A 144 8.98 -3.85 -6.82
CA VAL A 144 8.31 -3.53 -8.08
C VAL A 144 9.30 -2.78 -8.96
N GLU A 145 9.56 -3.32 -10.13
CA GLU A 145 10.28 -2.65 -11.20
C GLU A 145 9.30 -2.24 -12.29
N GLU A 146 9.30 -0.96 -12.62
CA GLU A 146 8.55 -0.44 -13.78
C GLU A 146 9.33 -0.73 -15.06
N ILE A 147 8.70 -1.51 -15.97
CA ILE A 147 9.21 -1.78 -17.31
C ILE A 147 8.74 -0.66 -18.24
N ASP A 148 7.44 -0.34 -18.17
CA ASP A 148 6.79 0.79 -18.82
C ASP A 148 5.57 1.25 -18.00
N THR A 149 4.78 2.20 -18.54
CA THR A 149 3.66 2.81 -17.82
C THR A 149 2.53 1.84 -17.45
N GLU A 150 2.39 0.71 -18.14
CA GLU A 150 1.33 -0.28 -17.92
C GLU A 150 1.88 -1.68 -17.59
N THR A 151 3.20 -1.88 -17.68
CA THR A 151 3.87 -3.16 -17.44
C THR A 151 4.89 -3.05 -16.30
N PHE A 152 4.75 -3.92 -15.31
CA PHE A 152 5.59 -3.94 -14.12
C PHE A 152 6.09 -5.34 -13.84
N ARG A 153 7.28 -5.45 -13.27
CA ARG A 153 7.85 -6.70 -12.79
C ARG A 153 7.83 -6.73 -11.28
N LEU A 154 7.20 -7.76 -10.74
CA LEU A 154 7.19 -8.11 -9.33
C LEU A 154 8.37 -9.05 -9.09
N MET A 155 9.27 -8.65 -8.20
CA MET A 155 10.49 -9.40 -7.91
C MET A 155 10.64 -9.63 -6.41
N ASN A 156 11.38 -10.67 -6.05
CA ASN A 156 11.82 -10.82 -4.68
C ASN A 156 12.80 -9.73 -4.26
N ARG A 157 12.65 -9.29 -3.01
CA ARG A 157 13.68 -8.48 -2.36
C ARG A 157 15.01 -9.24 -2.29
N PRO A 158 16.15 -8.61 -2.66
CA PRO A 158 17.48 -9.19 -2.48
C PRO A 158 17.74 -9.60 -1.03
N GLY A 159 18.18 -10.84 -0.81
CA GLY A 159 18.42 -11.40 0.52
C GLY A 159 17.21 -12.10 1.16
N SER A 160 16.07 -12.15 0.47
CA SER A 160 14.95 -13.04 0.81
C SER A 160 15.36 -14.50 0.61
N ASN A 161 15.35 -15.31 1.67
CA ASN A 161 15.53 -16.78 1.58
C ASN A 161 14.23 -17.51 1.17
N ARG A 162 13.25 -16.80 0.60
CA ARG A 162 11.91 -17.32 0.29
C ARG A 162 11.74 -17.53 -1.22
N VAL A 163 10.67 -18.24 -1.60
CA VAL A 163 10.34 -18.65 -2.97
C VAL A 163 10.50 -17.48 -3.96
N ASP A 164 11.11 -17.73 -5.12
CA ASP A 164 11.32 -16.74 -6.18
C ASP A 164 9.98 -16.16 -6.69
N ILE A 165 9.72 -14.90 -6.35
CA ILE A 165 8.80 -14.06 -7.11
C ILE A 165 9.60 -13.46 -8.26
N ASP A 166 9.22 -13.83 -9.47
CA ASP A 166 9.62 -13.17 -10.70
C ASP A 166 8.44 -13.22 -11.68
N ARG A 167 7.59 -12.20 -11.59
CA ARG A 167 6.34 -12.15 -12.35
C ARG A 167 6.19 -10.80 -13.03
N THR A 168 6.01 -10.81 -14.34
CA THR A 168 5.57 -9.62 -15.07
C THR A 168 4.04 -9.51 -14.96
N ILE A 169 3.55 -8.31 -14.66
CA ILE A 169 2.14 -7.95 -14.62
C ILE A 169 1.87 -6.85 -15.66
N ASP A 170 0.79 -7.02 -16.41
CA ASP A 170 0.24 -6.02 -17.31
C ASP A 170 -1.04 -5.47 -16.66
N MET A 171 -1.13 -4.16 -16.49
CA MET A 171 -2.26 -3.48 -15.84
C MET A 171 -3.59 -3.76 -16.55
N SER A 172 -3.58 -4.00 -17.86
CA SER A 172 -4.79 -4.35 -18.63
C SER A 172 -5.30 -5.76 -18.33
N SER A 173 -4.43 -6.65 -17.83
CA SER A 173 -4.75 -8.03 -17.50
C SER A 173 -5.32 -8.20 -16.08
N LEU A 174 -5.19 -7.18 -15.23
CA LEU A 174 -5.63 -7.26 -13.85
C LEU A 174 -7.16 -7.21 -13.72
N LYS A 175 -7.70 -8.01 -12.80
CA LYS A 175 -9.11 -7.91 -12.41
C LYS A 175 -9.29 -6.72 -11.47
N TRP A 176 -9.88 -5.66 -12.01
CA TRP A 176 -10.09 -4.41 -11.28
C TRP A 176 -11.43 -4.38 -10.52
N PHE A 177 -11.38 -3.83 -9.32
CA PHE A 177 -12.53 -3.57 -8.47
C PHE A 177 -12.64 -2.06 -8.21
N LEU A 178 -13.85 -1.51 -8.25
CA LEU A 178 -14.08 -0.11 -7.96
C LEU A 178 -13.92 0.18 -6.46
N ILE A 179 -13.32 1.32 -6.14
CA ILE A 179 -13.28 1.83 -4.76
C ILE A 179 -14.63 2.51 -4.50
N GLU A 180 -15.59 1.76 -3.97
CA GLU A 180 -16.83 2.34 -3.49
C GLU A 180 -16.62 3.03 -2.14
N LYS A 181 -17.44 4.08 -1.90
CA LYS A 181 -17.30 5.05 -0.81
C LYS A 181 -16.81 4.42 0.50
N THR A 182 -15.50 4.56 0.73
CA THR A 182 -14.78 4.45 2.01
C THR A 182 -14.59 3.07 2.65
N LYS A 183 -14.90 1.95 1.97
CA LYS A 183 -14.48 0.64 2.51
C LYS A 183 -14.27 -0.40 1.41
N VAL A 184 -13.11 -1.05 1.45
CA VAL A 184 -12.74 -2.12 0.52
C VAL A 184 -12.59 -3.42 1.29
N ASP A 185 -13.30 -4.47 0.87
CA ASP A 185 -13.03 -5.83 1.35
C ASP A 185 -11.85 -6.41 0.59
N PHE A 186 -10.65 -6.27 1.17
CA PHE A 186 -9.42 -6.79 0.58
C PHE A 186 -9.45 -8.28 0.35
N ILE A 187 -10.15 -9.03 1.19
CA ILE A 187 -10.18 -10.48 1.08
C ILE A 187 -10.87 -10.87 -0.23
N THR A 188 -11.91 -10.15 -0.64
CA THR A 188 -12.63 -10.40 -1.90
C THR A 188 -11.70 -10.34 -3.10
N ALA A 189 -10.91 -9.28 -3.26
CA ALA A 189 -10.06 -9.12 -4.43
C ALA A 189 -8.98 -10.21 -4.55
N PHE A 190 -8.50 -10.73 -3.42
CA PHE A 190 -7.57 -11.85 -3.44
C PHE A 190 -8.26 -13.18 -3.68
N LEU A 191 -9.41 -13.46 -3.07
CA LEU A 191 -10.15 -14.72 -3.29
C LEU A 191 -10.55 -14.92 -4.76
N ASP A 192 -10.90 -13.82 -5.43
CA ASP A 192 -11.43 -13.80 -6.79
C ASP A 192 -10.40 -13.95 -7.92
N GLU A 193 -9.09 -13.91 -7.62
CA GLU A 193 -8.03 -14.24 -8.59
C GLU A 193 -7.82 -15.77 -8.74
N GLY A 194 -8.45 -16.59 -7.88
CA GLY A 194 -8.23 -18.04 -7.82
C GLY A 194 -9.27 -18.90 -8.55
N SER A 195 -10.15 -18.31 -9.37
CA SER A 195 -11.21 -19.00 -10.12
C SER A 195 -11.00 -18.93 -11.63
#